data_AF-A0A8H7LY48-F1
#
_entry.id   AF-A0A8H7LY48-F1
#
_cell.length_a   1.000
_cell.length_b   1.000
_cell.length_c   1.000
_cell.angle_alpha   90.00
_cell.angle_beta   90.00
_cell.angle_gamma   90.00
#
_symmetry.space_group_name_H-M   'P 1'
#
loop_
_entity.id
_entity.type
_entity.pdbx_description
1 polymer ?
#
loop_
_entity_poly.entity_id
_entity_poly.type
_entity_poly.pdbx_seq_one_letter_code
_entity_poly.pdbx_strand_id
1 'polypeptide(L)'
;MGSSKHSKSLKSALLSHQKRQTHNVQQAAKHAAMEAKGKHADKAGKSKKRTRVESPRKATVPFVPTDRILLIGEGNFSFAHSLLDHPSIPSLPPVNITATAYDSESDCLAKYPDAQAHIAALRKWDKVVWNFPHVGLSIADQDRNIAANQSTLLGFLASVKPYLAEGAIPDPNAKGKGVKKDNEMTDDDDDEGSMVSPRESRRKMAGSVLITLREQEPYTLWDLPRLAKNPVIPATSRSVSPQPRYVQVRSFAFPPEVYPGYEHRRTSGWDEKESPLVGASKSCESGNHEERGSSRTWEFVLRPDQ
;
A
#
# COMPACT_ATOMS: atom_id res chain seq x y z
N MET A 1 -53.67 -10.45 -14.68
CA MET A 1 -53.14 -9.13 -14.31
C MET A 1 -52.84 -9.13 -12.81
N GLY A 2 -51.58 -9.07 -12.37
CA GLY A 2 -51.30 -8.97 -10.94
C GLY A 2 -49.83 -9.16 -10.57
N SER A 3 -49.12 -8.06 -10.32
CA SER A 3 -48.06 -7.92 -9.30
C SER A 3 -47.36 -6.56 -9.47
N SER A 4 -47.70 -5.57 -8.63
CA SER A 4 -47.05 -4.24 -8.61
C SER A 4 -47.07 -3.56 -7.23
N LYS A 5 -47.70 -4.17 -6.22
CA LYS A 5 -47.90 -3.52 -4.90
C LYS A 5 -46.79 -3.80 -3.88
N HIS A 6 -46.06 -4.92 -3.96
CA HIS A 6 -45.03 -5.26 -2.95
C HIS A 6 -43.68 -4.52 -3.10
N SER A 7 -43.27 -4.18 -4.33
CA SER A 7 -41.96 -3.53 -4.57
C SER A 7 -41.91 -2.06 -4.13
N LYS A 8 -43.06 -1.39 -4.05
CA LYS A 8 -43.16 0.02 -3.63
C LYS A 8 -42.97 0.19 -2.12
N SER A 9 -43.45 -0.77 -1.32
CA SER A 9 -43.37 -0.75 0.15
C SER A 9 -41.94 -0.95 0.68
N LEU A 10 -41.17 -1.85 0.06
CA LEU A 10 -39.77 -2.09 0.42
C LEU A 10 -38.86 -0.90 0.12
N LYS A 11 -39.05 -0.24 -1.04
CA LYS A 11 -38.30 0.97 -1.39
C LYS A 11 -38.60 2.13 -0.44
N SER A 12 -39.86 2.33 -0.06
CA SER A 12 -40.22 3.39 0.90
C SER A 12 -39.68 3.11 2.31
N ALA A 13 -39.68 1.84 2.74
CA ALA A 13 -39.10 1.45 4.02
C ALA A 13 -37.58 1.65 4.05
N LEU A 14 -36.88 1.28 2.96
CA LEU A 14 -35.44 1.48 2.83
C LEU A 14 -35.07 2.96 2.83
N LEU A 15 -35.82 3.81 2.11
CA LEU A 15 -35.60 5.26 2.09
C LEU A 15 -35.88 5.91 3.45
N SER A 16 -36.93 5.45 4.15
CA SER A 16 -37.21 5.93 5.51
C SER A 16 -36.13 5.51 6.50
N HIS A 17 -35.61 4.28 6.36
CA HIS A 17 -34.51 3.77 7.17
C HIS A 17 -33.23 4.56 6.90
N GLN A 18 -32.86 4.80 5.64
CA GLN A 18 -31.72 5.64 5.25
C GLN A 18 -31.84 7.05 5.80
N LYS A 19 -33.01 7.71 5.69
CA LYS A 19 -33.22 9.06 6.25
C LYS A 19 -33.11 9.10 7.78
N ARG A 20 -33.60 8.07 8.46
CA ARG A 20 -33.51 7.99 9.92
C ARG A 20 -32.08 7.75 10.37
N GLN A 21 -31.33 6.94 9.62
CA GLN A 21 -29.90 6.72 9.83
C GLN A 21 -29.09 8.00 9.60
N THR A 22 -29.30 8.74 8.50
CA THR A 22 -28.56 9.99 8.25
C THR A 22 -28.85 11.06 9.30
N HIS A 23 -30.09 11.16 9.78
CA HIS A 23 -30.44 12.07 10.88
C HIS A 23 -29.76 11.69 12.20
N ASN A 24 -29.78 10.40 12.57
CA ASN A 24 -29.12 9.92 13.79
C ASN A 24 -27.59 10.11 13.74
N VAL A 25 -27.01 9.94 12.55
CA VAL A 25 -25.60 10.21 12.27
C VAL A 25 -25.26 11.68 12.47
N GLN A 26 -26.06 12.59 11.91
CA GLN A 26 -25.83 14.03 12.08
C GLN A 26 -25.94 14.45 13.55
N GLN A 27 -26.80 13.80 14.33
CA GLN A 27 -26.88 14.01 15.78
C GLN A 27 -25.66 13.45 16.52
N ALA A 28 -25.19 12.25 16.17
CA ALA A 28 -24.00 11.65 16.78
C ALA A 28 -22.72 12.46 16.49
N ALA A 29 -22.53 12.94 15.26
CA ALA A 29 -21.41 13.80 14.88
C ALA A 29 -21.41 15.14 15.65
N LYS A 30 -22.60 15.73 15.86
CA LYS A 30 -22.76 16.93 16.69
C LYS A 30 -22.41 16.68 18.16
N HIS A 31 -22.76 15.51 18.69
CA HIS A 31 -22.47 15.14 20.07
C HIS A 31 -20.97 14.87 20.29
N ALA A 32 -20.32 14.14 19.37
CA ALA A 32 -18.87 13.90 19.39
C ALA A 32 -18.07 15.20 19.29
N ALA A 33 -18.51 16.15 18.45
CA ALA A 33 -17.89 17.47 18.34
C ALA A 33 -18.08 18.34 19.60
N MET A 34 -19.16 18.14 20.37
CA MET A 34 -19.36 18.79 21.67
C MET A 34 -18.49 18.17 22.77
N GLU A 35 -18.35 16.84 22.81
CA GLU A 35 -17.49 16.14 23.78
C GLU A 35 -16.00 16.47 23.60
N ALA A 36 -15.54 16.64 22.36
CA ALA A 36 -14.16 17.06 22.07
C ALA A 36 -13.83 18.48 22.60
N LYS A 37 -14.84 19.34 22.78
CA LYS A 37 -14.68 20.71 23.31
C LYS A 37 -14.84 20.82 24.83
N GLY A 38 -15.33 19.78 25.52
CA GLY A 38 -15.66 19.81 26.95
C GLY A 38 -14.55 19.43 27.93
N LYS A 39 -13.36 19.04 27.45
CA LYS A 39 -12.27 18.54 28.32
C LYS A 39 -11.30 19.64 28.79
N HIS A 40 -11.82 20.69 29.41
CA HIS A 40 -11.06 21.57 30.30
C HIS A 40 -12.02 22.21 31.32
N ALA A 41 -12.32 21.50 32.41
CA ALA A 41 -12.85 22.10 33.63
C ALA A 41 -12.63 21.16 34.82
N ASP A 42 -12.02 21.71 35.87
CA ASP A 42 -11.56 21.07 37.10
C ASP A 42 -12.63 20.28 37.87
N LYS A 43 -12.21 19.20 38.54
CA LYS A 43 -12.83 18.74 39.79
C LYS A 43 -11.81 18.24 40.81
N ALA A 44 -11.54 19.09 41.80
CA ALA A 44 -11.05 18.72 43.11
C ALA A 44 -12.19 18.14 43.97
N GLY A 45 -11.91 17.10 44.75
CA GLY A 45 -12.85 16.56 45.76
C GLY A 45 -12.49 15.16 46.25
N LYS A 46 -11.71 15.08 47.33
CA LYS A 46 -11.26 13.84 48.00
C LYS A 46 -12.42 13.08 48.66
N SER A 47 -12.40 11.75 48.55
CA SER A 47 -12.91 10.83 49.57
C SER A 47 -12.13 9.50 49.48
N LYS A 48 -11.22 9.27 50.45
CA LYS A 48 -10.39 8.05 50.52
C LYS A 48 -11.22 6.89 51.09
N LYS A 49 -11.74 6.03 50.21
CA LYS A 49 -12.11 4.65 50.55
C LYS A 49 -10.92 3.76 50.19
N ARG A 50 -10.36 3.02 51.16
CA ARG A 50 -9.29 2.04 50.92
C ARG A 50 -9.85 0.89 50.08
N THR A 51 -9.68 0.96 48.77
CA THR A 51 -9.91 -0.15 47.84
C THR A 51 -8.67 -1.06 47.84
N ARG A 52 -8.90 -2.36 48.05
CA ARG A 52 -7.92 -3.42 47.85
C ARG A 52 -7.48 -3.36 46.38
N VAL A 53 -6.19 -3.09 46.15
CA VAL A 53 -5.60 -3.02 44.81
C VAL A 53 -5.47 -4.46 44.31
N GLU A 54 -6.48 -4.93 43.58
CA GLU A 54 -6.28 -6.09 42.71
C GLU A 54 -5.26 -5.70 41.64
N SER A 55 -4.19 -6.48 41.51
CA SER A 55 -3.24 -6.32 40.41
C SER A 55 -4.01 -6.40 39.09
N PRO A 56 -3.86 -5.44 38.17
CA PRO A 56 -4.62 -5.44 36.93
C PRO A 56 -4.34 -6.72 36.17
N ARG A 57 -5.39 -7.55 35.96
CA ARG A 57 -5.29 -8.72 35.10
C ARG A 57 -4.93 -8.22 33.70
N LYS A 58 -3.86 -8.76 33.10
CA LYS A 58 -3.49 -8.41 31.72
C LYS A 58 -4.68 -8.71 30.81
N ALA A 59 -5.08 -7.73 30.00
CA ALA A 59 -6.12 -7.91 29.00
C ALA A 59 -5.66 -8.96 27.98
N THR A 60 -6.57 -9.85 27.58
CA THR A 60 -6.29 -10.86 26.54
C THR A 60 -6.37 -10.22 25.17
N VAL A 61 -5.32 -10.38 24.36
CA VAL A 61 -5.29 -9.99 22.95
C VAL A 61 -5.25 -11.27 22.12
N PRO A 62 -6.32 -11.62 21.40
CA PRO A 62 -6.49 -12.95 20.82
C PRO A 62 -5.87 -13.06 19.42
N PHE A 63 -4.79 -12.33 19.15
CA PHE A 63 -4.17 -12.27 17.82
C PHE A 63 -2.70 -12.67 17.91
N VAL A 64 -2.22 -13.36 16.87
CA VAL A 64 -0.81 -13.62 16.64
C VAL A 64 -0.35 -13.00 15.32
N PRO A 65 0.95 -12.72 15.13
CA PRO A 65 1.46 -12.03 13.94
C PRO A 65 1.18 -12.69 12.60
N THR A 66 0.86 -13.98 12.58
CA THR A 66 0.55 -14.74 11.36
C THR A 66 -0.93 -14.80 11.04
N ASP A 67 -1.81 -14.29 11.91
CA ASP A 67 -3.26 -14.33 11.70
C ASP A 67 -3.65 -13.47 10.51
N ARG A 68 -4.71 -13.88 9.81
CA ARG A 68 -5.43 -13.07 8.82
C ARG A 68 -6.74 -12.62 9.44
N ILE A 69 -6.91 -11.32 9.60
CA ILE A 69 -7.97 -10.72 10.41
C ILE A 69 -8.91 -9.96 9.48
N LEU A 70 -10.21 -10.31 9.52
CA LEU A 70 -11.28 -9.56 8.87
C LEU A 70 -12.09 -8.83 9.94
N LEU A 71 -12.07 -7.50 9.91
CA LEU A 71 -12.85 -6.62 10.78
C LEU A 71 -14.12 -6.18 10.04
N ILE A 72 -15.27 -6.40 10.67
CA ILE A 72 -16.58 -6.15 10.06
C ILE A 72 -17.31 -5.05 10.82
N GLY A 73 -17.70 -4.01 10.11
CA GLY A 73 -18.47 -2.89 10.68
C GLY A 73 -17.61 -1.85 11.40
N GLU A 74 -16.38 -1.62 10.94
CA GLU A 74 -15.57 -0.49 11.42
C GLU A 74 -16.30 0.83 11.14
N GLY A 75 -16.28 1.74 12.13
CA GLY A 75 -16.85 3.08 12.00
C GLY A 75 -15.86 4.08 11.43
N ASN A 76 -14.78 4.34 12.19
CA ASN A 76 -13.70 5.28 11.82
C ASN A 76 -12.34 4.60 11.57
N PHE A 77 -12.29 3.26 11.58
CA PHE A 77 -11.08 2.45 11.39
C PHE A 77 -10.01 2.58 12.48
N SER A 78 -10.33 3.18 13.63
CA SER A 78 -9.36 3.36 14.72
C SER A 78 -8.92 2.04 15.36
N PHE A 79 -9.82 1.05 15.46
CA PHE A 79 -9.46 -0.28 15.97
C PHE A 79 -8.53 -0.99 15.00
N ALA A 80 -8.87 -1.02 13.70
CA ALA A 80 -8.00 -1.56 12.66
C ALA A 80 -6.60 -0.91 12.67
N HIS A 81 -6.54 0.43 12.76
CA HIS A 81 -5.27 1.16 12.84
C HIS A 81 -4.50 0.80 14.14
N SER A 82 -5.18 0.65 15.27
CA SER A 82 -4.51 0.32 16.55
C SER A 82 -3.78 -1.03 16.53
N LEU A 83 -4.21 -1.98 15.69
CA LEU A 83 -3.57 -3.28 15.56
C LEU A 83 -2.18 -3.20 14.90
N LEU A 84 -1.89 -2.14 14.13
CA LEU A 84 -0.60 -1.99 13.45
C LEU A 84 0.56 -1.77 14.42
N ASP A 85 0.30 -1.08 15.53
CA ASP A 85 1.32 -0.69 16.52
C ASP A 85 1.05 -1.32 17.90
N HIS A 86 0.22 -2.37 17.95
CA HIS A 86 -0.20 -2.95 19.23
C HIS A 86 0.96 -3.73 19.89
N PRO A 87 1.34 -3.42 21.15
CA PRO A 87 2.56 -3.92 21.79
C PRO A 87 2.60 -5.45 21.98
N SER A 88 1.43 -6.09 22.07
CA SER A 88 1.30 -7.55 22.18
C SER A 88 1.43 -8.31 20.85
N ILE A 89 1.43 -7.60 19.71
CA ILE A 89 1.52 -8.18 18.36
C ILE A 89 2.48 -7.37 17.48
N PRO A 90 3.75 -7.21 17.88
CA PRO A 90 4.70 -6.25 17.29
C PRO A 90 5.07 -6.51 15.83
N SER A 91 4.63 -7.62 15.24
CA SER A 91 4.97 -8.04 13.90
C SER A 91 3.76 -8.42 13.05
N LEU A 92 2.53 -8.06 13.46
CA LEU A 92 1.34 -8.28 12.63
C LEU A 92 1.45 -7.42 11.34
N PRO A 93 1.61 -8.04 10.16
CA PRO A 93 1.75 -7.28 8.93
C PRO A 93 0.45 -6.53 8.60
N PRO A 94 0.48 -5.26 8.19
CA PRO A 94 -0.74 -4.54 7.79
C PRO A 94 -1.56 -5.27 6.73
N VAL A 95 -0.90 -5.99 5.81
CA VAL A 95 -1.53 -6.81 4.75
C VAL A 95 -2.40 -7.94 5.29
N ASN A 96 -2.21 -8.34 6.55
CA ASN A 96 -3.00 -9.39 7.18
C ASN A 96 -4.33 -8.87 7.73
N ILE A 97 -4.56 -7.56 7.76
CA ILE A 97 -5.77 -6.95 8.28
C ILE A 97 -6.62 -6.44 7.11
N THR A 98 -7.85 -6.93 7.03
CA THR A 98 -8.87 -6.38 6.14
C THR A 98 -9.97 -5.76 7.00
N ALA A 99 -10.20 -4.46 6.86
CA ALA A 99 -11.24 -3.75 7.59
C ALA A 99 -12.36 -3.30 6.66
N THR A 100 -13.60 -3.53 7.06
CA THR A 100 -14.79 -3.20 6.27
C THR A 100 -15.72 -2.30 7.06
N ALA A 101 -16.31 -1.33 6.38
CA ALA A 101 -17.33 -0.42 6.92
C ALA A 101 -18.63 -0.58 6.12
N TYR A 102 -19.76 -0.30 6.76
CA TYR A 102 -21.06 -0.27 6.08
C TYR A 102 -21.24 1.01 5.24
N ASP A 103 -20.71 2.12 5.72
CA ASP A 103 -20.82 3.43 5.06
C ASP A 103 -19.90 3.54 3.84
N SER A 104 -20.30 4.36 2.88
CA SER A 104 -19.37 4.82 1.84
C SER A 104 -18.22 5.62 2.47
N GLU A 105 -17.08 5.72 1.79
CA GLU A 105 -15.96 6.52 2.30
C GLU A 105 -16.36 7.98 2.56
N SER A 106 -17.14 8.59 1.65
CA SER A 106 -17.65 9.95 1.82
C SER A 106 -18.55 10.08 3.05
N ASP A 107 -19.45 9.12 3.27
CA ASP A 107 -20.32 9.14 4.43
C ASP A 107 -19.49 8.98 5.70
N CYS A 108 -18.63 7.96 5.78
CA CYS A 108 -17.73 7.71 6.89
C CYS A 108 -16.95 8.97 7.29
N LEU A 109 -16.33 9.66 6.32
CA LEU A 109 -15.58 10.90 6.55
C LEU A 109 -16.47 12.06 7.00
N ALA A 110 -17.72 12.12 6.54
CA ALA A 110 -18.69 13.11 7.03
C ALA A 110 -19.13 12.83 8.48
N LYS A 111 -19.19 11.56 8.91
CA LYS A 111 -19.49 11.18 10.30
C LYS A 111 -18.28 11.33 11.22
N TYR A 112 -17.11 10.94 10.72
CA TYR A 112 -15.85 10.79 11.44
C TYR A 112 -14.70 11.42 10.62
N PRO A 113 -14.46 12.73 10.74
CA PRO A 113 -13.38 13.39 10.00
C PRO A 113 -11.98 12.84 10.32
N ASP A 114 -11.79 12.30 11.54
CA ASP A 114 -10.58 11.62 12.00
C ASP A 114 -10.32 10.29 11.26
N ALA A 115 -11.36 9.66 10.68
CA ALA A 115 -11.22 8.44 9.89
C ALA A 115 -10.25 8.61 8.72
N GLN A 116 -10.09 9.84 8.19
CA GLN A 116 -9.14 10.14 7.12
C GLN A 116 -7.72 9.68 7.46
N ALA A 117 -7.26 9.95 8.68
CA ALA A 117 -5.91 9.59 9.11
C ALA A 117 -5.75 8.08 9.27
N HIS A 118 -6.77 7.41 9.83
CA HIS A 118 -6.78 5.95 9.97
C HIS A 118 -6.80 5.24 8.61
N ILE A 119 -7.67 5.67 7.70
CA ILE A 119 -7.76 5.15 6.33
C ILE A 119 -6.44 5.39 5.58
N ALA A 120 -5.86 6.58 5.69
CA ALA A 120 -4.59 6.89 5.04
C ALA A 120 -3.45 5.99 5.53
N ALA A 121 -3.35 5.76 6.84
CA ALA A 121 -2.33 4.89 7.42
C ALA A 121 -2.50 3.42 6.98
N LEU A 122 -3.74 2.91 6.99
CA LEU A 122 -4.06 1.54 6.58
C LEU A 122 -3.84 1.28 5.08
N ARG A 123 -3.84 2.33 4.24
CA ARG A 123 -3.68 2.24 2.78
C ARG A 123 -2.26 2.48 2.29
N LYS A 124 -1.26 2.57 3.18
CA LYS A 124 0.15 2.69 2.80
C LYS A 124 0.75 1.33 2.43
N TRP A 125 1.56 1.31 1.38
CA TRP A 125 2.20 0.12 0.84
C TRP A 125 3.73 0.26 0.88
N ASP A 126 4.40 -0.84 1.22
CA ASP A 126 5.87 -0.93 1.19
C ASP A 126 6.41 -1.17 -0.23
N LYS A 127 5.62 -1.91 -1.04
CA LYS A 127 5.94 -2.28 -2.42
C LYS A 127 4.70 -2.12 -3.28
N VAL A 128 4.80 -1.32 -4.33
CA VAL A 128 3.80 -1.24 -5.40
C VAL A 128 4.45 -1.74 -6.69
N VAL A 129 3.91 -2.79 -7.29
CA VAL A 129 4.53 -3.47 -8.45
C VAL A 129 3.61 -3.34 -9.66
N TRP A 130 4.16 -2.87 -10.78
CA TRP A 130 3.46 -2.86 -12.06
C TRP A 130 4.32 -3.53 -13.14
N ASN A 131 3.99 -4.79 -13.43
CA ASN A 131 4.73 -5.60 -14.39
C ASN A 131 4.15 -5.43 -15.80
N PHE A 132 5.03 -5.14 -16.75
CA PHE A 132 4.75 -4.99 -18.17
C PHE A 132 3.61 -4.00 -18.49
N PRO A 133 3.64 -2.78 -17.92
CA PRO A 133 2.64 -1.77 -18.24
C PRO A 133 2.69 -1.40 -19.72
N HIS A 134 1.52 -1.25 -20.33
CA HIS A 134 1.38 -0.62 -21.63
C HIS A 134 -0.04 -0.08 -21.79
N VAL A 135 -0.22 0.90 -22.68
CA VAL A 135 -1.54 1.50 -22.96
C VAL A 135 -2.50 0.50 -23.62
N GLY A 136 -1.98 -0.54 -24.28
CA GLY A 136 -2.79 -1.59 -24.91
C GLY A 136 -3.60 -1.13 -26.13
N LEU A 137 -3.32 0.09 -26.60
CA LEU A 137 -3.87 0.64 -27.84
C LEU A 137 -2.96 0.20 -28.98
N SER A 138 -3.53 -0.43 -30.00
CA SER A 138 -2.82 -0.81 -31.24
C SER A 138 -2.47 0.43 -32.08
N ILE A 139 -1.62 1.30 -31.54
CA ILE A 139 -1.15 2.52 -32.19
C ILE A 139 0.00 2.12 -33.12
N ALA A 140 -0.25 2.20 -34.42
CA ALA A 140 0.73 1.86 -35.47
C ALA A 140 1.87 2.89 -35.57
N ASP A 141 1.57 4.17 -35.35
CA ASP A 141 2.57 5.24 -35.33
C ASP A 141 3.47 5.12 -34.09
N GLN A 142 4.77 4.92 -34.32
CA GLN A 142 5.74 4.63 -33.26
C GLN A 142 5.87 5.78 -32.25
N ASP A 143 5.95 7.03 -32.71
CA ASP A 143 6.12 8.19 -31.82
C ASP A 143 4.88 8.42 -30.95
N ARG A 144 3.68 8.27 -31.52
CA ARG A 144 2.43 8.33 -30.76
C ARG A 144 2.32 7.17 -29.78
N ASN A 145 2.79 5.98 -30.15
CA ASN A 145 2.83 4.81 -29.27
C ASN A 145 3.76 5.07 -28.07
N ILE A 146 4.96 5.59 -28.31
CA ILE A 146 5.92 5.98 -27.28
C ILE A 146 5.28 7.03 -26.36
N ALA A 147 4.79 8.14 -26.91
CA ALA A 147 4.20 9.23 -26.13
C ALA A 147 3.00 8.77 -25.27
N ALA A 148 2.16 7.88 -25.80
CA ALA A 148 1.04 7.30 -25.05
C ALA A 148 1.52 6.47 -23.85
N ASN A 149 2.48 5.55 -24.06
CA ASN A 149 3.01 4.72 -22.98
C ASN A 149 3.80 5.54 -21.95
N GLN A 150 4.57 6.56 -22.37
CA GLN A 150 5.22 7.49 -21.45
C GLN A 150 4.20 8.24 -20.59
N SER A 151 3.09 8.70 -21.17
CA SER A 151 2.01 9.36 -20.44
C SER A 151 1.35 8.43 -19.43
N THR A 152 1.16 7.16 -19.79
CA THR A 152 0.65 6.12 -18.89
C THR A 152 1.58 5.88 -17.70
N LEU A 153 2.90 5.80 -17.92
CA LEU A 153 3.89 5.65 -16.86
C LEU A 153 3.93 6.85 -15.92
N LEU A 154 3.93 8.08 -16.46
CA LEU A 154 3.89 9.31 -15.67
C LEU A 154 2.60 9.42 -14.84
N GLY A 155 1.45 9.08 -15.44
CA GLY A 155 0.16 9.07 -14.74
C GLY A 155 0.14 8.12 -13.55
N PHE A 156 0.73 6.92 -13.70
CA PHE A 156 0.89 5.96 -12.62
C PHE A 156 1.84 6.45 -11.53
N LEU A 157 3.01 6.99 -11.90
CA LEU A 157 3.97 7.53 -10.94
C LEU A 157 3.36 8.69 -10.13
N ALA A 158 2.58 9.56 -10.76
CA ALA A 158 1.85 10.60 -10.04
C ALA A 158 0.77 10.03 -9.09
N SER A 159 0.03 9.01 -9.52
CA SER A 159 -1.11 8.47 -8.76
C SER A 159 -0.69 7.57 -7.60
N VAL A 160 0.48 6.92 -7.67
CA VAL A 160 0.95 5.99 -6.62
C VAL A 160 1.51 6.72 -5.39
N LYS A 161 2.00 7.96 -5.55
CA LYS A 161 2.60 8.77 -4.49
C LYS A 161 1.87 8.71 -3.12
N PRO A 162 0.56 8.99 -3.01
CA PRO A 162 -0.14 9.00 -1.71
C PRO A 162 -0.19 7.61 -1.04
N TYR A 163 0.01 6.53 -1.79
CA TYR A 163 -0.07 5.16 -1.29
C TYR A 163 1.28 4.61 -0.81
N LEU A 164 2.39 5.33 -1.01
CA LEU A 164 3.71 4.87 -0.55
C LEU A 164 3.89 5.12 0.94
N ALA A 165 4.36 4.08 1.65
CA ALA A 165 4.74 4.18 3.05
C ALA A 165 5.88 5.20 3.25
N GLU A 166 5.82 5.96 4.34
CA GLU A 166 6.88 6.88 4.72
C GLU A 166 7.99 6.13 5.47
N GLY A 167 9.24 6.55 5.29
CA GLY A 167 10.37 5.90 5.93
C GLY A 167 11.73 6.34 5.41
N ALA A 168 12.78 5.65 5.85
CA ALA A 168 14.14 5.89 5.41
C ALA A 168 14.33 5.45 3.95
N ILE A 169 14.96 6.30 3.15
CA ILE A 169 15.34 5.96 1.78
C ILE A 169 16.67 5.20 1.81
N PRO A 170 16.76 4.01 1.19
CA PRO A 170 18.04 3.32 1.06
C PRO A 170 19.02 4.16 0.23
N ASP A 171 20.25 4.31 0.72
CA ASP A 171 21.32 4.98 0.00
C ASP A 171 21.74 4.10 -1.20
N PRO A 172 21.50 4.55 -2.46
CA PRO A 172 21.86 3.77 -3.64
C PRO A 172 23.38 3.59 -3.81
N ASN A 173 24.20 4.39 -3.11
CA ASN A 173 25.66 4.35 -3.17
C ASN A 173 26.31 3.71 -1.93
N ALA A 174 25.52 3.22 -0.97
CA ALA A 174 26.05 2.48 0.17
C ALA A 174 26.63 1.14 -0.31
N LYS A 175 27.93 1.15 -0.64
CA LYS A 175 28.69 -0.08 -0.88
C LYS A 175 28.54 -0.95 0.36
N GLY A 176 27.89 -2.10 0.22
CA GLY A 176 27.66 -3.04 1.31
C GLY A 176 28.96 -3.30 2.06
N LYS A 177 29.08 -2.77 3.28
CA LYS A 177 30.06 -3.30 4.23
C LYS A 177 29.56 -4.70 4.55
N GLY A 178 30.12 -5.69 3.85
CA GLY A 178 29.97 -7.08 4.23
C GLY A 178 30.27 -7.19 5.72
N VAL A 179 29.32 -7.75 6.46
CA VAL A 179 29.50 -8.09 7.87
C VAL A 179 30.71 -9.03 7.93
N LYS A 180 31.87 -8.51 8.33
CA LYS A 180 33.01 -9.32 8.72
C LYS A 180 32.57 -10.12 9.94
N LYS A 181 32.48 -11.43 9.77
CA LYS A 181 32.23 -12.37 10.86
C LYS A 181 33.57 -12.60 11.53
N ASP A 182 33.96 -11.68 12.39
CA ASP A 182 35.17 -11.83 13.20
C ASP A 182 34.80 -12.76 14.36
N ASN A 183 35.34 -13.98 14.28
CA ASN A 183 35.16 -15.05 15.24
C ASN A 183 36.45 -15.10 16.08
N GLU A 184 36.51 -14.36 17.17
CA GLU A 184 37.56 -14.51 18.18
C GLU A 184 36.93 -14.58 19.57
N MET A 185 37.15 -15.73 20.20
CA MET A 185 36.90 -16.01 21.60
C MET A 185 38.06 -15.42 22.41
N THR A 186 37.77 -14.49 23.31
CA THR A 186 38.64 -14.20 24.47
C THR A 186 37.76 -13.93 25.68
N ASP A 187 38.00 -14.71 26.72
CA ASP A 187 37.40 -14.67 28.05
C ASP A 187 37.88 -13.44 28.85
N ASP A 188 37.05 -13.11 29.84
CA ASP A 188 37.31 -12.37 31.08
C ASP A 188 37.21 -10.82 31.18
N ASP A 189 36.41 -10.48 32.21
CA ASP A 189 36.40 -9.36 33.16
C ASP A 189 35.64 -8.03 32.87
N ASP A 190 34.48 -7.96 33.56
CA ASP A 190 33.80 -6.82 34.22
C ASP A 190 34.18 -5.38 33.83
N ASP A 191 33.27 -4.70 33.12
CA ASP A 191 33.08 -3.24 33.26
C ASP A 191 31.59 -2.85 33.12
N GLU A 192 31.13 -2.10 34.11
CA GLU A 192 29.76 -1.62 34.29
C GLU A 192 29.59 -0.33 33.47
N GLY A 193 28.98 -0.43 32.28
CA GLY A 193 28.77 0.77 31.47
C GLY A 193 28.15 0.53 30.10
N SER A 194 26.92 1.01 29.93
CA SER A 194 26.18 1.09 28.66
C SER A 194 25.50 -0.21 28.20
N MET A 195 24.30 -0.46 28.73
CA MET A 195 23.26 -1.23 28.05
C MET A 195 22.90 -0.54 26.73
N VAL A 196 23.64 -0.85 25.66
CA VAL A 196 23.19 -0.56 24.30
C VAL A 196 22.05 -1.54 24.00
N SER A 197 20.83 -1.09 24.23
CA SER A 197 19.60 -1.81 23.95
C SER A 197 19.61 -2.35 22.50
N PRO A 198 19.29 -3.64 22.25
CA PRO A 198 19.11 -4.23 20.90
C PRO A 198 17.97 -3.64 20.05
N ARG A 199 17.48 -2.46 20.40
CA ARG A 199 16.40 -1.73 19.73
C ARG A 199 16.92 -0.62 18.82
N GLU A 200 17.92 -0.91 18.00
CA GLU A 200 17.87 -0.32 16.66
C GLU A 200 16.66 -0.96 15.97
N SER A 201 15.49 -0.41 16.25
CA SER A 201 14.28 -0.59 15.45
C SER A 201 14.74 -0.48 14.00
N ARG A 202 14.73 -1.59 13.26
CA ARG A 202 15.02 -1.61 11.82
C ARG A 202 14.26 -0.44 11.23
N ARG A 203 14.96 0.64 10.84
CA ARG A 203 14.30 1.88 10.44
C ARG A 203 13.30 1.52 9.35
N LYS A 204 12.02 1.83 9.56
CA LYS A 204 10.99 1.54 8.58
C LYS A 204 11.41 2.18 7.26
N MET A 205 11.53 1.37 6.22
CA MET A 205 11.97 1.84 4.91
C MET A 205 10.82 2.53 4.20
N ALA A 206 11.15 3.53 3.39
CA ALA A 206 10.16 4.15 2.51
C ALA A 206 9.58 3.12 1.54
N GLY A 207 8.29 3.27 1.25
CA GLY A 207 7.61 2.53 0.21
C GLY A 207 8.26 2.76 -1.15
N SER A 208 8.22 1.74 -2.00
CA SER A 208 8.90 1.75 -3.29
C SER A 208 8.02 1.21 -4.40
N VAL A 209 8.30 1.68 -5.61
CA VAL A 209 7.59 1.33 -6.84
C VAL A 209 8.52 0.46 -7.69
N LEU A 210 8.02 -0.70 -8.12
CA LEU A 210 8.72 -1.60 -9.01
C LEU A 210 7.99 -1.64 -10.34
N ILE A 211 8.69 -1.34 -11.43
CA ILE A 211 8.13 -1.42 -12.78
C ILE A 211 9.02 -2.32 -13.61
N THR A 212 8.41 -3.27 -14.31
CA THR A 212 9.12 -4.24 -15.15
C THR A 212 8.77 -4.01 -16.61
N LEU A 213 9.78 -3.87 -17.47
CA LEU A 213 9.62 -3.75 -18.93
C LEU A 213 10.53 -4.76 -19.63
N ARG A 214 10.25 -5.01 -20.92
CA ARG A 214 11.18 -5.76 -21.77
C ARG A 214 12.37 -4.89 -22.15
N GLU A 215 13.51 -5.52 -22.39
CA GLU A 215 14.72 -4.90 -22.91
C GLU A 215 14.75 -4.93 -24.45
N GLN A 216 13.63 -4.57 -25.09
CA GLN A 216 13.50 -4.47 -26.55
C GLN A 216 12.62 -3.29 -26.93
N GLU A 217 12.72 -2.85 -28.18
CA GLU A 217 11.78 -1.86 -28.70
C GLU A 217 10.35 -2.43 -28.79
N PRO A 218 9.32 -1.60 -28.57
CA PRO A 218 9.39 -0.16 -28.28
C PRO A 218 9.61 0.18 -26.79
N TYR A 219 9.67 -0.80 -25.89
CA TYR A 219 9.73 -0.58 -24.43
C TYR A 219 10.95 0.23 -23.98
N THR A 220 12.10 -0.02 -24.58
CA THR A 220 13.34 0.72 -24.31
C THR A 220 13.22 2.21 -24.65
N LEU A 221 12.45 2.56 -25.69
CA LEU A 221 12.24 3.94 -26.13
C LEU A 221 11.33 4.74 -25.19
N TRP A 222 10.62 4.09 -24.28
CA TRP A 222 9.81 4.79 -23.30
C TRP A 222 10.66 5.49 -22.22
N ASP A 223 11.90 5.04 -22.03
CA ASP A 223 12.88 5.67 -21.14
C ASP A 223 12.36 5.89 -19.70
N LEU A 224 11.84 4.80 -19.13
CA LEU A 224 11.28 4.76 -17.79
C LEU A 224 12.20 5.39 -16.72
N PRO A 225 13.51 5.11 -16.66
CA PRO A 225 14.39 5.72 -15.66
C PRO A 225 14.42 7.25 -15.75
N ARG A 226 14.48 7.82 -16.97
CA ARG A 226 14.44 9.27 -17.14
C ARG A 226 13.11 9.83 -16.70
N LEU A 227 11.99 9.23 -17.10
CA LEU A 227 10.65 9.67 -16.72
C LEU A 227 10.47 9.73 -15.20
N ALA A 228 10.97 8.73 -14.47
CA ALA A 228 10.84 8.69 -13.01
C ALA A 228 11.72 9.74 -12.30
N LYS A 229 12.95 9.96 -12.78
CA LYS A 229 13.91 10.89 -12.14
C LYS A 229 13.67 12.35 -12.51
N ASN A 230 13.39 12.58 -13.78
CA ASN A 230 13.27 13.88 -14.42
C ASN A 230 12.03 13.89 -15.33
N PRO A 231 10.82 13.91 -14.74
CA PRO A 231 9.58 13.84 -15.50
C PRO A 231 9.48 15.06 -16.41
N VAL A 232 9.36 14.81 -17.71
CA VAL A 232 9.03 15.84 -18.71
C VAL A 232 7.58 15.57 -19.11
N ILE A 233 6.69 16.52 -18.84
CA ILE A 233 5.29 16.41 -19.24
C ILE A 233 5.25 16.58 -20.76
N PRO A 234 4.78 15.58 -21.53
CA PRO A 234 4.58 15.75 -22.96
C PRO A 234 3.60 16.91 -23.19
N ALA A 235 3.87 17.79 -24.15
CA ALA A 235 3.02 18.95 -24.45
C ALA A 235 1.55 18.58 -24.74
N THR A 236 1.30 17.31 -25.09
CA THR A 236 -0.02 16.74 -25.39
C THR A 236 -0.76 16.20 -24.15
N SER A 237 -0.10 16.13 -23.00
CA SER A 237 -0.69 15.57 -21.78
C SER A 237 -1.62 16.57 -21.11
N ARG A 238 -2.89 16.19 -20.95
CA ARG A 238 -3.88 16.96 -20.16
C ARG A 238 -3.70 16.81 -18.65
N SER A 239 -2.67 16.10 -18.19
CA SER A 239 -2.41 15.86 -16.77
C SER A 239 -1.93 17.14 -16.09
N VAL A 240 -2.81 17.73 -15.28
CA VAL A 240 -2.54 18.94 -14.47
C VAL A 240 -1.75 18.60 -13.19
N SER A 241 -1.66 17.32 -12.81
CA SER A 241 -1.01 16.92 -11.57
C SER A 241 0.51 17.13 -11.63
N PRO A 242 1.12 17.75 -10.60
CA PRO A 242 2.57 17.91 -10.53
C PRO A 242 3.23 16.53 -10.51
N GLN A 243 4.23 16.34 -11.36
CA GLN A 243 4.92 15.06 -11.50
C GLN A 243 5.94 14.89 -10.37
N PRO A 244 5.79 13.87 -9.51
CA PRO A 244 6.76 13.61 -8.47
C PRO A 244 8.07 13.10 -9.06
N ARG A 245 9.16 13.40 -8.37
CA ARG A 245 10.49 12.88 -8.68
C ARG A 245 10.82 11.67 -7.82
N TYR A 246 11.45 10.69 -8.45
CA TYR A 246 11.90 9.48 -7.79
C TYR A 246 13.41 9.33 -7.82
N VAL A 247 13.93 8.61 -6.83
CA VAL A 247 15.29 8.08 -6.81
C VAL A 247 15.23 6.63 -7.26
N GLN A 248 16.03 6.28 -8.27
CA GLN A 248 16.22 4.87 -8.64
C GLN A 248 17.17 4.23 -7.61
N VAL A 249 16.66 3.25 -6.86
CA VAL A 249 17.44 2.53 -5.85
C VAL A 249 18.31 1.46 -6.52
N ARG A 250 17.74 0.72 -7.46
CA ARG A 250 18.42 -0.34 -8.22
C ARG A 250 17.62 -0.73 -9.47
N SER A 251 18.23 -1.56 -10.29
CA SER A 251 17.56 -2.27 -11.39
C SER A 251 18.18 -3.64 -11.57
N PHE A 252 17.38 -4.64 -11.91
CA PHE A 252 17.82 -6.04 -12.03
C PHE A 252 17.02 -6.77 -13.12
N ALA A 253 17.60 -7.83 -13.67
CA ALA A 253 16.87 -8.72 -14.58
C ALA A 253 15.66 -9.33 -13.86
N PHE A 254 14.54 -9.50 -14.57
CA PHE A 254 13.34 -10.13 -14.04
C PHE A 254 13.31 -11.61 -14.47
N PRO A 255 13.68 -12.56 -13.59
CA PRO A 255 13.63 -13.98 -13.89
C PRO A 255 12.23 -14.54 -13.57
N PRO A 256 11.32 -14.75 -14.53
CA PRO A 256 10.01 -15.32 -14.22
C PRO A 256 10.06 -16.71 -13.59
N GLU A 257 11.11 -17.49 -13.86
CA GLU A 257 11.33 -18.84 -13.37
C GLU A 257 11.46 -18.94 -11.85
N VAL A 258 11.80 -17.85 -11.15
CA VAL A 258 11.88 -17.85 -9.68
C VAL A 258 10.50 -17.70 -9.02
N TYR A 259 9.44 -17.54 -9.80
CA TYR A 259 8.06 -17.41 -9.34
C TYR A 259 7.25 -18.65 -9.77
N PRO A 260 7.19 -19.72 -8.95
CA PRO A 260 6.45 -20.93 -9.28
C PRO A 260 4.99 -20.64 -9.65
N GLY A 261 4.56 -21.14 -10.81
CA GLY A 261 3.21 -20.94 -11.33
C GLY A 261 2.95 -19.58 -11.99
N TYR A 262 3.95 -18.70 -12.08
CA TYR A 262 3.80 -17.43 -12.78
C TYR A 262 3.80 -17.62 -14.29
N GLU A 263 2.75 -17.10 -14.93
CA GLU A 263 2.66 -16.94 -16.37
C GLU A 263 2.15 -15.53 -16.63
N HIS A 264 2.82 -14.77 -17.48
CA HIS A 264 2.31 -13.45 -17.83
C HIS A 264 1.17 -13.58 -18.84
N ARG A 265 -0.03 -13.17 -18.41
CA ARG A 265 -1.28 -13.21 -19.19
C ARG A 265 -1.78 -11.77 -19.45
N ARG A 266 -2.30 -11.50 -20.65
CA ARG A 266 -2.90 -10.19 -21.00
C ARG A 266 -4.33 -10.09 -20.46
N THR A 267 -4.79 -8.86 -20.25
CA THR A 267 -6.17 -8.57 -19.86
C THR A 267 -7.18 -8.74 -20.99
N SER A 268 -6.72 -8.78 -22.25
CA SER A 268 -7.55 -9.03 -23.44
C SER A 268 -7.95 -10.50 -23.63
N GLY A 269 -7.60 -11.37 -22.68
CA GLY A 269 -7.77 -12.81 -22.81
C GLY A 269 -6.50 -13.52 -23.26
N TRP A 270 -6.59 -14.84 -23.41
CA TRP A 270 -5.48 -15.69 -23.81
C TRP A 270 -5.67 -16.18 -25.24
N ASP A 271 -4.70 -15.86 -26.08
CA ASP A 271 -4.51 -16.53 -27.36
C ASP A 271 -3.15 -17.24 -27.34
N GLU A 272 -3.16 -18.57 -27.41
CA GLU A 272 -1.95 -19.40 -27.37
C GLU A 272 -0.94 -19.04 -28.47
N LYS A 273 -1.41 -18.47 -29.59
CA LYS A 273 -0.57 -18.03 -30.71
C LYS A 273 0.10 -16.66 -30.47
N GLU A 274 -0.48 -15.82 -29.62
CA GLU A 274 0.01 -14.44 -29.37
C GLU A 274 0.59 -14.25 -27.96
N SER A 275 0.39 -15.21 -27.04
CA SER A 275 0.49 -14.93 -25.60
C SER A 275 1.61 -15.59 -24.78
N PRO A 276 2.70 -16.20 -25.31
CA PRO A 276 3.79 -16.62 -24.44
C PRO A 276 4.63 -15.40 -24.03
N LEU A 277 4.06 -14.52 -23.21
CA LEU A 277 4.64 -13.21 -22.96
C LEU A 277 5.72 -13.27 -21.87
N VAL A 278 5.60 -14.16 -20.88
CA VAL A 278 6.66 -14.42 -19.90
C VAL A 278 6.44 -15.80 -19.26
N GLY A 279 7.48 -16.64 -19.21
CA GLY A 279 7.45 -17.97 -18.58
C GLY A 279 8.30 -19.01 -19.30
N ALA A 280 8.58 -20.13 -18.63
CA ALA A 280 9.34 -21.25 -19.18
C ALA A 280 8.70 -21.75 -20.49
N SER A 281 9.52 -21.99 -21.51
CA SER A 281 9.10 -22.69 -22.72
C SER A 281 8.61 -24.07 -22.31
N LYS A 282 7.30 -24.35 -22.40
CA LYS A 282 6.89 -25.74 -22.58
C LYS A 282 7.57 -26.19 -23.87
N SER A 283 8.39 -27.23 -23.77
CA SER A 283 9.11 -27.84 -24.87
C SER A 283 8.14 -28.16 -26.01
N CYS A 284 8.05 -27.28 -27.01
CA CYS A 284 7.56 -27.63 -28.33
C CYS A 284 8.79 -27.95 -29.18
N GLU A 285 8.91 -29.21 -29.57
CA GLU A 285 9.92 -29.71 -30.50
C GLU A 285 9.65 -29.10 -31.89
N SER A 286 9.98 -27.84 -32.10
CA SER A 286 9.91 -27.18 -33.41
C SER A 286 10.74 -25.90 -33.45
N GLY A 287 12.06 -26.06 -33.58
CA GLY A 287 12.84 -25.46 -34.68
C GLY A 287 12.91 -23.95 -34.92
N ASN A 288 12.36 -23.06 -34.09
CA ASN A 288 12.66 -21.62 -34.18
C ASN A 288 12.61 -20.99 -32.78
N HIS A 289 13.76 -21.00 -32.09
CA HIS A 289 13.96 -20.20 -30.89
C HIS A 289 14.15 -18.74 -31.29
N GLU A 290 13.07 -17.99 -31.47
CA GLU A 290 13.14 -16.54 -31.24
C GLU A 290 13.49 -16.36 -29.76
N GLU A 291 14.69 -15.86 -29.48
CA GLU A 291 15.13 -15.49 -28.14
C GLU A 291 14.08 -14.58 -27.51
N ARG A 292 13.33 -15.11 -26.53
CA ARG A 292 12.35 -14.36 -25.78
C ARG A 292 13.09 -13.24 -25.06
N GLY A 293 12.81 -11.99 -25.43
CA GLY A 293 13.57 -10.82 -24.95
C GLY A 293 13.65 -10.75 -23.43
N SER A 294 14.86 -10.47 -22.93
CA SER A 294 15.10 -10.26 -21.50
C SER A 294 14.22 -9.14 -20.95
N SER A 295 13.92 -9.20 -19.66
CA SER A 295 13.11 -8.21 -18.97
C SER A 295 13.87 -7.64 -17.79
N ARG A 296 13.65 -6.36 -17.50
CA ARG A 296 14.29 -5.65 -16.40
C ARG A 296 13.25 -5.00 -15.51
N THR A 297 13.49 -5.07 -14.21
CA THR A 297 12.73 -4.35 -13.19
C THR A 297 13.56 -3.19 -12.66
N TRP A 298 12.94 -2.02 -12.53
CA TRP A 298 13.50 -0.85 -11.86
C TRP A 298 12.75 -0.60 -10.56
N GLU A 299 13.49 -0.34 -9.49
CA GLU A 299 12.93 0.01 -8.18
C GLU A 299 13.19 1.49 -7.88
N PHE A 300 12.11 2.20 -7.60
CA PHE A 300 12.08 3.63 -7.36
C PHE A 300 11.52 3.95 -5.96
N VAL A 301 12.10 4.93 -5.30
CA VAL A 301 11.59 5.50 -4.03
C VAL A 301 11.30 6.97 -4.25
N LEU A 302 10.20 7.46 -3.67
CA LEU A 302 9.82 8.87 -3.75
C LEU A 302 10.94 9.74 -3.16
N ARG A 303 11.33 10.81 -3.87
CA ARG A 303 12.35 11.72 -3.36
C ARG A 303 11.81 12.49 -2.14
N PRO A 304 12.61 12.77 -1.09
CA PRO A 304 12.11 13.37 0.16
C PRO A 304 11.45 14.74 0.01
N ASP A 305 11.74 15.47 -1.07
CA ASP A 305 11.29 16.84 -1.32
C ASP A 305 9.97 16.92 -2.10
N GLN A 306 9.23 15.81 -2.24
CA GLN A 306 8.08 15.69 -3.14
C GLN A 306 6.73 15.66 -2.45
#